data_AF-A0A7S4SNS8-F1
#
_entry.id   AF-A0A7S4SNS8-F1
#
_cell.length_a   1.000
_cell.length_b   1.000
_cell.length_c   1.000
_cell.angle_alpha   90.00
_cell.angle_beta   90.00
_cell.angle_gamma   90.00
#
_symmetry.space_group_name_H-M   'P 1'
#
loop_
_entity.id
_entity.type
_entity.pdbx_description
1 polymer ?
#
loop_
_entity_poly.entity_id
_entity_poly.type
_entity_poly.pdbx_seq_one_letter_code
_entity_poly.pdbx_strand_id
1 'polypeptide(L)'
;NICPSISRTTMLHRLTIALSLATLCISSHMVMFASSYAFSTFSTRRSTMTMRKGRKGLNKSINESLSSNVKPMGGDEVKPTPVGQRTNWVPVAGISSMSDLPQEENVVKFIDTKATTLTKGATNPTGAVAVVNYKGNTYCCSAACSSCQVPLSKAQVLPPNEETGNANPRLACDFCGATYNIKTGEVLEDAGKKGLMGNIIGGLIASKGKVPLPTYDLGEQKGKVFINLPY
;
A
#
# COMPACT_ATOMS: atom_id res chain seq x y z
N ASN A 1 20.14 60.94 -26.54
CA ASN A 1 19.09 60.05 -26.00
C ASN A 1 18.12 59.68 -27.11
N ILE A 2 18.44 58.61 -27.86
CA ILE A 2 17.55 58.03 -28.86
C ILE A 2 17.12 56.68 -28.29
N CYS A 3 15.86 56.57 -27.88
CA CYS A 3 15.27 55.35 -27.36
C CYS A 3 14.74 54.55 -28.56
N PRO A 4 15.21 53.33 -28.84
CA PRO A 4 14.71 52.56 -29.95
C PRO A 4 13.32 52.00 -29.60
N SER A 5 12.28 52.46 -30.29
CA SER A 5 10.94 51.88 -30.22
C SER A 5 10.95 50.50 -30.89
N ILE A 6 11.25 49.47 -30.12
CA ILE A 6 11.10 48.08 -30.56
C ILE A 6 9.60 47.85 -30.77
N SER A 7 9.21 47.73 -32.04
CA SER A 7 7.83 47.59 -32.46
C SER A 7 7.22 46.32 -31.88
N ARG A 8 6.15 46.47 -31.08
CA ARG A 8 5.44 45.39 -30.36
C ARG A 8 5.02 44.24 -31.27
N THR A 9 4.89 44.48 -32.57
CA THR A 9 4.58 43.48 -33.59
C THR A 9 5.68 42.43 -33.75
N THR A 10 6.95 42.81 -33.59
CA THR A 10 8.08 41.87 -33.70
C THR A 10 8.18 40.90 -32.52
N MET A 11 7.72 41.32 -31.34
CA MET A 11 7.73 40.49 -30.14
C MET A 11 6.61 39.44 -30.18
N LEU A 12 5.43 39.82 -30.66
CA LEU A 12 4.29 38.90 -30.84
C LEU A 12 4.60 37.80 -31.86
N HIS A 13 5.26 38.13 -32.97
CA HIS A 13 5.66 37.11 -33.96
C HIS A 13 6.70 36.13 -33.43
N ARG A 14 7.67 36.59 -32.63
CA ARG A 14 8.67 35.70 -32.02
C ARG A 14 8.04 34.73 -31.00
N LEU A 15 7.02 35.19 -30.26
CA LEU A 15 6.30 34.35 -29.31
C LEU A 15 5.46 33.26 -30.00
N THR A 16 4.81 33.58 -31.14
CA THR A 16 4.01 32.60 -31.90
C THR A 16 4.87 31.53 -32.57
N ILE A 17 6.06 31.90 -33.06
CA ILE A 17 7.00 30.95 -33.65
C ILE A 17 7.58 30.01 -32.58
N ALA A 18 7.87 30.50 -31.37
CA ALA A 18 8.35 29.66 -30.28
C ALA A 18 7.29 28.64 -29.79
N LEU A 19 6.01 29.03 -29.73
CA LEU A 19 4.93 28.12 -29.31
C LEU A 19 4.64 27.01 -30.32
N SER A 20 4.77 27.29 -31.62
CA SER A 20 4.53 26.31 -32.69
C SER A 20 5.66 25.27 -32.80
N LEU A 21 6.91 25.66 -32.53
CA LEU A 21 8.03 24.70 -32.46
C LEU A 21 7.93 23.78 -31.23
N ALA A 22 7.49 24.28 -30.08
CA ALA A 22 7.32 23.47 -28.87
C ALA A 22 6.22 22.39 -29.02
N THR A 23 5.15 22.69 -29.76
CA THR A 23 4.03 21.75 -29.98
C THR A 23 4.39 20.62 -30.94
N LEU A 24 5.19 20.90 -31.98
CA LEU A 24 5.69 19.86 -32.89
C LEU A 24 6.61 18.85 -32.19
N CYS A 25 7.49 19.28 -31.28
CA CYS A 25 8.38 18.36 -30.56
C CYS A 25 7.62 17.36 -29.68
N ILE A 26 6.53 17.77 -29.02
CA ILE A 26 5.74 16.91 -28.14
C ILE A 26 4.96 15.86 -28.93
N SER A 27 4.49 16.19 -30.15
CA SER A 27 3.78 15.22 -31.00
C SER A 27 4.67 14.08 -31.53
N SER A 28 5.99 14.30 -31.67
CA SER A 28 6.90 13.27 -32.19
C SER A 28 7.17 12.12 -31.22
N HIS A 29 6.92 12.31 -29.92
CA HIS A 29 7.17 11.30 -28.89
C HIS A 29 5.99 10.35 -28.64
N MET A 30 4.83 10.60 -29.26
CA MET A 30 3.65 9.72 -29.12
C MET A 30 3.58 8.60 -30.18
N VAL A 31 4.43 8.63 -31.21
CA VAL A 31 4.39 7.63 -32.32
C VAL A 31 5.35 6.44 -32.09
N MET A 32 6.25 6.50 -31.10
CA MET A 32 7.22 5.44 -30.83
C MET A 32 6.78 4.38 -29.79
N PHE A 33 5.58 4.48 -29.22
CA PHE A 33 5.07 3.51 -28.23
C PHE A 33 4.01 2.52 -28.77
N ALA A 34 3.71 2.54 -30.07
CA ALA A 34 2.67 1.69 -30.66
C ALA A 34 3.17 0.31 -31.17
N SER A 35 4.46 -0.03 -31.05
CA SER A 35 5.07 -1.14 -31.79
C SER A 35 5.46 -2.37 -30.98
N SER A 36 4.87 -2.62 -29.80
CA SER A 36 5.29 -3.74 -28.93
C SER A 36 4.16 -4.53 -28.26
N TYR A 37 2.96 -4.60 -28.86
CA TYR A 37 1.93 -5.56 -28.44
C TYR A 37 1.77 -6.64 -29.52
N ALA A 38 2.80 -7.48 -29.66
CA ALA A 38 2.61 -8.79 -30.25
C ALA A 38 1.73 -9.61 -29.28
N PHE A 39 0.49 -9.85 -29.67
CA PHE A 39 -0.39 -10.78 -28.98
C PHE A 39 0.20 -12.18 -29.10
N SER A 40 0.93 -12.62 -28.08
CA SER A 40 1.28 -14.03 -27.90
C SER A 40 -0.01 -14.82 -27.74
N THR A 41 -0.45 -15.48 -28.81
CA THR A 41 -1.51 -16.49 -28.75
C THR A 41 -0.99 -17.66 -27.92
N PHE A 42 -1.33 -17.69 -26.63
CA PHE A 42 -1.04 -18.82 -25.78
C PHE A 42 -1.89 -20.01 -26.24
N SER A 43 -1.21 -21.01 -26.83
CA SER A 43 -1.78 -22.32 -27.11
C SER A 43 -2.28 -22.94 -25.80
N THR A 44 -3.59 -23.02 -25.64
CA THR A 44 -4.25 -23.65 -24.50
C THR A 44 -4.08 -25.17 -24.64
N ARG A 45 -2.98 -25.71 -24.11
CA ARG A 45 -2.87 -27.15 -23.83
C ARG A 45 -3.93 -27.52 -22.80
N ARG A 46 -5.03 -28.13 -23.26
CA ARG A 46 -5.98 -28.85 -22.41
C ARG A 46 -5.26 -30.04 -21.78
N SER A 47 -4.77 -29.86 -20.56
CA SER A 47 -4.37 -30.98 -19.71
C SER A 47 -5.62 -31.64 -19.16
N THR A 48 -5.94 -32.83 -19.66
CA THR A 48 -6.93 -33.74 -19.08
C THR A 48 -6.47 -34.18 -17.69
N MET A 49 -7.07 -33.60 -16.64
CA MET A 49 -6.91 -34.07 -15.26
C MET A 49 -7.67 -35.38 -15.08
N THR A 50 -6.95 -36.50 -14.99
CA THR A 50 -7.48 -37.73 -14.42
C THR A 50 -7.66 -37.52 -12.91
N MET A 51 -8.91 -37.46 -12.44
CA MET A 51 -9.19 -37.38 -11.01
C MET A 51 -8.75 -38.67 -10.31
N ARG A 52 -7.61 -38.60 -9.61
CA ARG A 52 -7.24 -39.61 -8.63
C ARG A 52 -8.07 -39.38 -7.37
N LYS A 53 -9.16 -40.12 -7.25
CA LYS A 53 -9.97 -40.26 -6.05
C LYS A 53 -9.08 -40.72 -4.90
N GLY A 54 -9.02 -39.93 -3.83
CA GLY A 54 -8.45 -40.33 -2.55
C GLY A 54 -7.08 -39.75 -2.24
N ARG A 55 -7.09 -38.67 -1.46
CA ARG A 55 -6.25 -38.51 -0.27
C ARG A 55 -6.91 -37.47 0.63
N LYS A 56 -7.19 -37.90 1.86
CA LYS A 56 -7.66 -37.06 2.97
C LYS A 56 -6.95 -35.71 2.92
N GLY A 57 -7.73 -34.65 2.71
CA GLY A 57 -7.23 -33.28 2.83
C GLY A 57 -6.63 -33.13 4.22
N LEU A 58 -5.32 -32.93 4.26
CA LEU A 58 -4.63 -32.47 5.45
C LEU A 58 -5.01 -30.99 5.62
N ASN A 59 -6.27 -30.75 6.00
CA ASN A 59 -6.63 -29.55 6.73
C ASN A 59 -5.91 -29.70 8.06
N LYS A 60 -4.62 -29.34 8.06
CA LYS A 60 -3.84 -29.15 9.26
C LYS A 60 -4.52 -27.97 9.95
N SER A 61 -5.52 -28.27 10.77
CA SER A 61 -6.06 -27.34 11.74
C SER A 61 -4.86 -26.85 12.53
N ILE A 62 -4.46 -25.62 12.24
CA ILE A 62 -3.40 -24.93 12.98
C ILE A 62 -3.90 -24.91 14.42
N ASN A 63 -3.12 -25.54 15.30
CA ASN A 63 -3.44 -25.75 16.71
C ASN A 63 -4.07 -24.51 17.36
N GLU A 64 -5.31 -24.65 17.85
CA GLU A 64 -6.01 -23.66 18.69
C GLU A 64 -5.23 -23.30 19.97
N SER A 65 -4.19 -24.06 20.33
CA SER A 65 -3.35 -23.80 21.51
C SER A 65 -2.18 -22.82 21.30
N LEU A 66 -1.94 -22.33 20.07
CA LEU A 66 -0.87 -21.35 19.83
C LEU A 66 -1.27 -19.92 20.22
N SER A 67 -2.57 -19.61 20.26
CA SER A 67 -3.09 -18.26 20.46
C SER A 67 -2.86 -17.70 21.87
N SER A 68 -2.75 -18.56 22.90
CA SER A 68 -2.71 -18.12 24.30
C SER A 68 -1.38 -17.52 24.77
N ASN A 69 -0.31 -17.65 23.99
CA ASN A 69 1.05 -17.25 24.41
C ASN A 69 1.78 -16.36 23.38
N VAL A 70 1.07 -15.76 22.43
CA VAL A 70 1.67 -14.79 21.49
C VAL A 70 1.64 -13.41 22.14
N LYS A 71 2.81 -12.80 22.35
CA LYS A 71 2.90 -11.43 22.87
C LYS A 71 2.66 -10.46 21.71
N PRO A 72 1.58 -9.65 21.73
CA PRO A 72 1.29 -8.72 20.64
C PRO A 72 2.29 -7.57 20.61
N MET A 73 2.45 -6.98 19.43
CA MET A 73 3.45 -5.96 19.12
C MET A 73 2.75 -4.80 18.40
N GLY A 74 2.76 -3.64 19.05
CA GLY A 74 2.03 -2.45 18.65
C GLY A 74 1.62 -1.71 19.92
N GLY A 75 2.14 -0.51 20.12
CA GLY A 75 2.18 0.22 21.40
C GLY A 75 0.85 0.30 22.17
N ASP A 76 1.01 0.61 23.46
CA ASP A 76 0.10 0.46 24.59
C ASP A 76 -1.41 0.33 24.26
N GLU A 77 -1.98 -0.70 24.89
CA GLU A 77 -3.36 -1.19 24.77
C GLU A 77 -3.73 -1.69 23.37
N VAL A 78 -3.43 -2.97 23.13
CA VAL A 78 -4.17 -3.78 22.15
C VAL A 78 -5.61 -3.80 22.64
N LYS A 79 -6.52 -3.22 21.86
CA LYS A 79 -7.96 -3.29 22.14
C LYS A 79 -8.29 -4.79 22.30
N PRO A 80 -8.83 -5.23 23.45
CA PRO A 80 -9.11 -6.65 23.66
C PRO A 80 -9.99 -7.11 22.50
N THR A 81 -9.51 -8.14 21.79
CA THR A 81 -10.26 -8.75 20.70
C THR A 81 -11.66 -9.08 21.24
N PRO A 82 -12.75 -8.60 20.60
CA PRO A 82 -14.11 -8.87 21.05
C PRO A 82 -14.28 -10.34 21.41
N VAL A 83 -14.79 -10.61 22.62
CA VAL A 83 -15.01 -11.97 23.13
C VAL A 83 -15.80 -12.77 22.08
N GLY A 84 -15.15 -13.76 21.45
CA GLY A 84 -15.74 -14.59 20.40
C GLY A 84 -15.08 -14.48 19.01
N GLN A 85 -14.24 -13.48 18.76
CA GLN A 85 -13.42 -13.46 17.54
C GLN A 85 -12.24 -14.42 17.69
N ARG A 86 -12.26 -15.48 16.87
CA ARG A 86 -11.12 -16.41 16.76
C ARG A 86 -9.93 -15.63 16.19
N THR A 87 -8.78 -15.71 16.83
CA THR A 87 -7.51 -15.19 16.29
C THR A 87 -6.90 -16.23 15.36
N ASN A 88 -6.37 -15.81 14.21
CA ASN A 88 -5.69 -16.68 13.25
C ASN A 88 -4.23 -16.27 13.15
N TRP A 89 -3.42 -16.77 14.07
CA TRP A 89 -1.98 -16.51 14.07
C TRP A 89 -1.28 -17.35 13.01
N VAL A 90 -0.81 -16.70 11.97
CA VAL A 90 -0.07 -17.31 10.86
C VAL A 90 1.41 -16.98 11.00
N PRO A 91 2.33 -17.96 10.94
CA PRO A 91 3.77 -17.68 10.99
C PRO A 91 4.21 -16.95 9.72
N VAL A 92 5.03 -15.90 9.88
CA VAL A 92 5.57 -15.14 8.75
C VAL A 92 6.80 -15.85 8.20
N ALA A 93 6.79 -16.20 6.91
CA ALA A 93 7.89 -16.91 6.29
C ALA A 93 9.13 -16.00 6.15
N GLY A 94 10.31 -16.53 6.46
CA GLY A 94 11.59 -15.83 6.25
C GLY A 94 11.98 -14.86 7.36
N ILE A 95 11.16 -14.72 8.41
CA ILE A 95 11.44 -13.87 9.57
C ILE A 95 11.59 -14.75 10.80
N SER A 96 12.81 -14.79 11.33
CA SER A 96 13.14 -15.60 12.48
C SER A 96 12.93 -14.83 13.77
N SER A 97 13.11 -13.52 13.77
CA SER A 97 13.09 -12.74 15.01
C SER A 97 12.69 -11.29 14.77
N MET A 98 12.47 -10.56 15.85
CA MET A 98 12.15 -9.14 15.82
C MET A 98 13.23 -8.28 15.19
N SER A 99 14.50 -8.67 15.28
CA SER A 99 15.59 -7.93 14.64
C SER A 99 15.52 -7.99 13.11
N ASP A 100 14.80 -8.96 12.54
CA ASP A 100 14.62 -9.08 11.09
C ASP A 100 13.52 -8.14 10.58
N LEU A 101 12.66 -7.60 11.46
CA LEU A 101 11.67 -6.58 11.12
C LEU A 101 12.36 -5.22 10.88
N PRO A 102 11.74 -4.30 10.11
CA PRO A 102 12.26 -2.94 9.95
C PRO A 102 12.57 -2.28 11.30
N GLN A 103 13.85 -1.95 11.49
CA GLN A 103 14.33 -1.15 12.64
C GLN A 103 14.42 0.35 12.32
N GLU A 104 14.41 0.69 11.03
CA GLU A 104 14.45 2.08 10.56
C GLU A 104 13.12 2.77 10.87
N GLU A 105 13.17 3.88 11.60
CA GLU A 105 11.99 4.66 11.92
C GLU A 105 11.40 5.32 10.67
N ASN A 106 10.06 5.38 10.61
CA ASN A 106 9.29 6.04 9.55
C ASN A 106 9.47 5.42 8.14
N VAL A 107 10.06 4.23 8.04
CA VAL A 107 10.22 3.51 6.77
C VAL A 107 9.18 2.40 6.68
N VAL A 108 8.49 2.33 5.54
CA VAL A 108 7.58 1.24 5.21
C VAL A 108 8.37 0.12 4.54
N LYS A 109 8.43 -1.06 5.15
CA LYS A 109 9.00 -2.26 4.52
C LYS A 109 7.91 -3.29 4.28
N PHE A 110 8.01 -4.00 3.14
CA PHE A 110 7.07 -5.05 2.79
C PHE A 110 7.60 -6.41 3.22
N ILE A 111 6.69 -7.22 3.76
CA ILE A 111 7.00 -8.55 4.25
C ILE A 111 6.05 -9.54 3.59
N ASP A 112 6.61 -10.48 2.85
CA ASP A 112 5.85 -11.53 2.18
C ASP A 112 5.40 -12.60 3.19
N THR A 113 4.13 -12.56 3.57
CA THR A 113 3.58 -13.55 4.51
C THR A 113 3.30 -14.90 3.84
N LYS A 114 3.09 -14.92 2.51
CA LYS A 114 2.57 -16.06 1.75
C LYS A 114 1.22 -16.58 2.27
N ALA A 115 0.51 -15.78 3.07
CA ALA A 115 -0.82 -16.12 3.56
C ALA A 115 -1.84 -15.97 2.42
N THR A 116 -2.52 -17.07 2.08
CA THR A 116 -3.50 -17.10 0.98
C THR A 116 -4.69 -16.19 1.21
N THR A 117 -5.02 -15.87 2.46
CA THR A 117 -6.08 -14.92 2.84
C THR A 117 -5.73 -13.47 2.48
N LEU A 118 -4.45 -13.15 2.36
CA LEU A 118 -3.96 -11.82 1.97
C LEU A 118 -3.64 -11.71 0.48
N THR A 119 -3.58 -12.83 -0.23
CA THR A 119 -3.25 -12.88 -1.66
C THR A 119 -4.36 -12.25 -2.51
N LYS A 120 -4.03 -11.17 -3.21
CA LYS A 120 -4.87 -10.55 -4.24
C LYS A 120 -4.12 -10.57 -5.56
N GLY A 121 -4.61 -11.33 -6.54
CA GLY A 121 -3.86 -11.60 -7.78
C GLY A 121 -3.34 -10.36 -8.51
N ALA A 122 -4.09 -9.25 -8.51
CA ALA A 122 -3.70 -8.04 -9.22
C ALA A 122 -2.80 -7.09 -8.41
N THR A 123 -2.99 -7.00 -7.10
CA THR A 123 -2.43 -5.91 -6.27
C THR A 123 -1.54 -6.39 -5.13
N ASN A 124 -1.68 -7.65 -4.72
CA ASN A 124 -0.89 -8.25 -3.65
C ASN A 124 -0.70 -9.77 -3.87
N PRO A 125 0.03 -10.20 -4.92
CA PRO A 125 0.10 -11.61 -5.31
C PRO A 125 0.80 -12.49 -4.27
N THR A 126 1.67 -11.93 -3.43
CA THR A 126 2.43 -12.67 -2.41
C THR A 126 1.75 -12.67 -1.04
N GLY A 127 0.63 -11.97 -0.89
CA GLY A 127 0.03 -11.73 0.42
C GLY A 127 0.94 -10.88 1.33
N ALA A 128 1.68 -9.94 0.74
CA ALA A 128 2.56 -9.05 1.49
C ALA A 128 1.78 -8.14 2.44
N VAL A 129 2.44 -7.78 3.53
CA VAL A 129 1.98 -6.75 4.47
C VAL A 129 3.01 -5.64 4.56
N ALA A 130 2.56 -4.43 4.84
CA ALA A 130 3.40 -3.28 5.11
C ALA A 130 3.67 -3.21 6.62
N VAL A 131 4.94 -3.23 6.99
CA VAL A 131 5.39 -3.08 8.37
C VAL A 131 6.13 -1.76 8.52
N VAL A 132 5.79 -1.02 9.57
CA VAL A 132 6.32 0.30 9.86
C VAL A 132 6.79 0.35 11.30
N ASN A 133 8.00 0.85 11.52
CA ASN A 133 8.50 1.17 12.85
C ASN A 133 8.33 2.67 13.13
N TYR A 134 7.74 3.02 14.26
CA TYR A 134 7.57 4.39 14.71
C TYR A 134 7.77 4.49 16.21
N LYS A 135 8.81 5.22 16.65
CA LYS A 135 9.17 5.41 18.06
C LYS A 135 9.28 4.08 18.82
N GLY A 136 9.93 3.09 18.22
CA GLY A 136 10.11 1.76 18.81
C GLY A 136 8.86 0.85 18.79
N ASN A 137 7.73 1.32 18.26
CA ASN A 137 6.54 0.50 18.05
C ASN A 137 6.44 0.03 16.61
N THR A 138 6.17 -1.26 16.43
CA THR A 138 5.98 -1.86 15.11
C THR A 138 4.49 -1.98 14.79
N TYR A 139 4.09 -1.44 13.65
CA TYR A 139 2.72 -1.49 13.15
C TYR A 139 2.69 -2.32 11.86
N CYS A 140 1.59 -3.05 11.65
CA CYS A 140 1.39 -3.87 10.47
C CYS A 140 0.05 -3.57 9.82
N CYS A 141 0.06 -3.36 8.51
CA CYS A 141 -1.13 -3.05 7.73
C CYS A 141 -1.04 -3.64 6.32
N SER A 142 -2.10 -3.48 5.53
CA SER A 142 -2.13 -3.95 4.15
C SER A 142 -1.02 -3.30 3.31
N ALA A 143 -0.37 -4.09 2.44
CA ALA A 143 0.66 -3.58 1.53
C ALA A 143 0.12 -2.64 0.43
N ALA A 144 -1.20 -2.63 0.19
CA ALA A 144 -1.85 -1.82 -0.83
C ALA A 144 -2.86 -0.86 -0.22
N CYS A 145 -2.97 0.34 -0.78
CA CYS A 145 -3.90 1.37 -0.36
C CYS A 145 -5.35 0.91 -0.56
N SER A 146 -6.20 0.97 0.47
CA SER A 146 -7.61 0.60 0.34
C SER A 146 -8.37 1.47 -0.67
N SER A 147 -8.02 2.76 -0.77
CA SER A 147 -8.68 3.72 -1.65
C SER A 147 -8.35 3.52 -3.14
N CYS A 148 -7.07 3.41 -3.50
CA CYS A 148 -6.63 3.36 -4.91
C CYS A 148 -5.99 2.02 -5.33
N GLN A 149 -5.82 1.07 -4.40
CA GLN A 149 -5.18 -0.24 -4.62
C GLN A 149 -3.70 -0.19 -5.06
N VAL A 150 -3.06 0.98 -5.00
CA VAL A 150 -1.63 1.16 -5.29
C VAL A 150 -0.79 0.69 -4.10
N PRO A 151 0.35 0.01 -4.32
CA PRO A 151 1.27 -0.37 -3.25
C PRO A 151 1.73 0.83 -2.41
N LEU A 152 1.73 0.66 -1.08
CA LEU A 152 2.13 1.67 -0.10
C LEU A 152 3.65 1.73 0.14
N SER A 153 4.47 1.26 -0.81
CA SER A 153 5.94 1.20 -0.65
C SER A 153 6.59 2.58 -0.55
N LYS A 154 5.92 3.61 -1.06
CA LYS A 154 6.33 5.02 -0.95
C LYS A 154 5.45 5.84 -0.01
N ALA A 155 4.58 5.18 0.77
CA ALA A 155 3.70 5.89 1.69
C ALA A 155 4.50 6.65 2.75
N GLN A 156 4.00 7.82 3.13
CA GLN A 156 4.65 8.68 4.11
C GLN A 156 4.08 8.38 5.49
N VAL A 157 4.96 8.16 6.46
CA VAL A 157 4.58 8.01 7.87
C VAL A 157 4.56 9.42 8.48
N LEU A 158 3.37 9.88 8.82
CA LEU A 158 3.14 11.20 9.42
C LEU A 158 2.99 11.05 10.95
N PRO A 159 3.40 12.06 11.73
CA PRO A 159 3.21 12.03 13.17
C PRO A 159 1.72 12.00 13.54
N PRO A 160 1.40 11.53 14.77
CA PRO A 160 0.05 11.60 15.34
C PRO A 160 -0.52 13.02 15.30
N ASN A 161 -1.84 13.13 15.23
CA ASN A 161 -2.59 14.39 15.32
C ASN A 161 -3.82 14.21 16.23
N GLU A 162 -4.65 15.25 16.33
CA GLU A 162 -5.89 15.21 17.12
C GLU A 162 -6.84 14.09 16.70
N GLU A 163 -6.97 13.81 15.38
CA GLU A 163 -7.82 12.72 14.88
C GLU A 163 -7.35 11.33 15.32
N THR A 164 -6.04 11.14 15.56
CA THR A 164 -5.48 9.88 16.11
C THR A 164 -5.31 9.89 17.62
N GLY A 165 -5.93 10.85 18.32
CA GLY A 165 -5.81 11.02 19.76
C GLY A 165 -4.39 11.38 20.21
N ASN A 166 -3.58 11.96 19.31
CA ASN A 166 -2.17 12.30 19.51
C ASN A 166 -1.26 11.12 19.91
N ALA A 167 -1.74 9.88 19.72
CA ALA A 167 -1.02 8.67 20.14
C ALA A 167 -0.45 7.88 18.94
N ASN A 168 -1.28 7.63 17.93
CA ASN A 168 -0.93 6.72 16.84
C ASN A 168 -0.46 7.48 15.59
N PRO A 169 0.62 7.04 14.93
CA PRO A 169 1.07 7.68 13.71
C PRO A 169 0.09 7.42 12.56
N ARG A 170 0.23 8.24 11.51
CA ARG A 170 -0.65 8.19 10.34
C ARG A 170 0.14 7.73 9.13
N LEU A 171 -0.53 7.04 8.22
CA LEU A 171 0.07 6.55 6.98
C LEU A 171 -0.63 7.23 5.79
N ALA A 172 0.10 8.04 5.03
CA ALA A 172 -0.41 8.74 3.86
C ALA A 172 0.04 8.05 2.58
N CYS A 173 -0.93 7.67 1.73
CA CYS A 173 -0.65 7.13 0.41
C CYS A 173 -0.09 8.23 -0.49
N ASP A 174 1.14 8.05 -0.98
CA ASP A 174 1.83 9.00 -1.88
C ASP A 174 1.09 9.22 -3.21
N PHE A 175 0.30 8.24 -3.66
CA PHE A 175 -0.39 8.31 -4.95
C PHE A 175 -1.73 9.06 -4.89
N CYS A 176 -2.67 8.63 -4.03
CA CYS A 176 -4.00 9.26 -3.96
C CYS A 176 -4.16 10.26 -2.81
N GLY A 177 -3.18 10.35 -1.90
CA GLY A 177 -3.22 11.21 -0.71
C GLY A 177 -4.15 10.74 0.40
N ALA A 178 -4.78 9.58 0.28
CA ALA A 178 -5.58 9.01 1.37
C ALA A 178 -4.69 8.77 2.60
N THR A 179 -5.14 9.22 3.76
CA THR A 179 -4.40 9.11 5.03
C THR A 179 -5.18 8.23 5.99
N TYR A 180 -4.46 7.35 6.69
CA TYR A 180 -5.05 6.36 7.59
C TYR A 180 -4.39 6.43 8.97
N ASN A 181 -5.15 6.17 10.02
CA ASN A 181 -4.59 5.83 11.33
C ASN A 181 -3.93 4.44 11.22
N ILE A 182 -2.62 4.32 11.46
CA ILE A 182 -1.92 3.06 11.20
C ILE A 182 -2.33 1.92 12.14
N LYS A 183 -2.86 2.24 13.34
CA LYS A 183 -3.29 1.26 14.35
C LYS A 183 -4.69 0.77 14.04
N THR A 184 -5.63 1.68 13.79
CA THR A 184 -7.05 1.34 13.61
C THR A 184 -7.44 1.09 12.16
N GLY A 185 -6.65 1.59 11.21
CA GLY A 185 -6.97 1.54 9.79
C GLY A 185 -7.99 2.58 9.33
N GLU A 186 -8.53 3.38 10.25
CA GLU A 186 -9.57 4.36 9.94
C GLU A 186 -9.03 5.44 9.00
N VAL A 187 -9.87 5.86 8.05
CA VAL A 187 -9.56 6.92 7.10
C VAL A 187 -9.67 8.27 7.80
N LEU A 188 -8.65 9.09 7.64
CA LEU A 188 -8.55 10.43 8.23
C LEU A 188 -8.84 11.49 7.17
N GLU A 189 -9.50 12.59 7.57
CA GLU A 189 -9.88 13.66 6.64
C GLU A 189 -8.75 14.67 6.47
N ASP A 190 -8.00 14.95 7.55
CA ASP A 190 -6.87 15.88 7.54
C ASP A 190 -5.55 15.21 7.10
N ALA A 191 -5.51 14.86 5.82
CA ALA A 191 -4.29 14.45 5.14
C ALA A 191 -3.37 15.67 4.91
N GLY A 192 -2.17 15.65 5.48
CA GLY A 192 -1.17 16.73 5.38
C GLY A 192 -1.09 17.35 3.98
N LYS A 193 -1.25 18.68 3.95
CA LYS A 193 -1.04 19.62 2.82
C LYS A 193 -0.79 18.93 1.47
N LYS A 194 -1.88 18.54 0.80
CA LYS A 194 -1.84 18.17 -0.63
C LYS A 194 -1.18 19.30 -1.41
N GLY A 195 -0.05 19.01 -2.06
CA GLY A 195 0.51 19.92 -3.07
C GLY A 195 -0.52 20.22 -4.15
N LEU A 196 -0.26 21.25 -4.96
CA LEU A 196 -1.20 21.86 -5.94
C LEU A 196 -1.95 20.84 -6.85
N MET A 197 -1.37 19.66 -7.10
CA MET A 197 -1.95 18.57 -7.91
C MET A 197 -3.00 17.72 -7.18
N GLY A 198 -3.04 17.71 -5.85
CA GLY A 198 -3.92 16.83 -5.06
C GLY A 198 -5.40 17.25 -5.02
N ASN A 199 -5.71 18.50 -5.37
CA ASN A 199 -7.08 19.03 -5.35
C ASN A 199 -7.92 18.56 -6.55
N ILE A 200 -7.30 18.26 -7.69
CA ILE A 200 -8.02 17.84 -8.91
C ILE A 200 -8.39 16.35 -8.84
N ILE A 201 -7.50 15.52 -8.29
CA ILE A 201 -7.75 14.07 -8.14
C ILE A 201 -8.56 13.78 -6.86
N GLY A 202 -8.44 14.63 -5.83
CA GLY A 202 -9.17 14.48 -4.56
C GLY A 202 -10.69 14.51 -4.70
N GLY A 203 -11.23 15.34 -5.61
CA GLY A 203 -12.68 15.46 -5.81
C GLY A 203 -13.35 14.21 -6.39
N LEU A 204 -12.63 13.45 -7.23
CA LEU A 204 -13.15 12.19 -7.80
C LEU A 204 -13.04 11.01 -6.83
N ILE A 205 -12.00 11.00 -5.96
CA ILE A 205 -11.76 9.91 -5.03
C ILE A 205 -12.62 10.04 -3.75
N ALA A 206 -12.96 11.26 -3.33
CA ALA A 206 -13.84 11.49 -2.17
C ALA A 206 -15.27 10.91 -2.34
N SER A 207 -15.68 10.61 -3.59
CA SER A 207 -16.97 9.97 -3.90
C SER A 207 -16.97 8.46 -3.70
N LYS A 208 -15.79 7.81 -3.63
CA LYS A 208 -15.66 6.40 -3.26
C LYS A 208 -15.59 6.36 -1.74
N GLY A 209 -16.57 5.70 -1.11
CA GLY A 209 -16.72 5.66 0.35
C GLY A 209 -15.40 5.38 1.10
N LYS A 210 -15.33 5.84 2.35
CA LYS A 210 -14.16 5.69 3.22
C LYS A 210 -13.93 4.20 3.52
N VAL A 211 -13.09 3.54 2.72
CA VAL A 211 -12.71 2.14 2.96
C VAL A 211 -11.54 2.11 3.94
N PRO A 212 -11.68 1.50 5.13
CA PRO A 212 -10.59 1.42 6.09
C PRO A 212 -9.42 0.60 5.53
N LEU A 213 -8.21 0.94 5.96
CA LEU A 213 -7.00 0.17 5.68
C LEU A 213 -6.94 -1.04 6.61
N PRO A 214 -6.89 -2.29 6.11
CA PRO A 214 -6.72 -3.44 6.98
C PRO A 214 -5.44 -3.33 7.80
N THR A 215 -5.56 -3.42 9.13
CA THR A 215 -4.45 -3.50 10.07
C THR A 215 -4.39 -4.91 10.66
N TYR A 216 -3.20 -5.33 11.06
CA TYR A 216 -2.95 -6.67 11.58
C TYR A 216 -2.08 -6.57 12.82
N ASP A 217 -2.28 -7.48 13.78
CA ASP A 217 -1.38 -7.60 14.91
C ASP A 217 -0.19 -8.46 14.51
N LEU A 218 1.00 -8.02 14.90
CA LEU A 218 2.18 -8.88 14.91
C LEU A 218 2.39 -9.40 16.32
N GLY A 219 2.97 -10.59 16.43
CA GLY A 219 3.41 -11.11 17.72
C GLY A 219 4.61 -12.02 17.59
N GLU A 220 5.33 -12.19 18.70
CA GLU A 220 6.47 -13.10 18.76
C GLU A 220 6.17 -14.25 19.73
N GLN A 221 6.54 -15.47 19.31
CA GLN A 221 6.47 -16.66 20.16
C GLN A 221 7.62 -17.62 19.83
N LYS A 222 8.46 -17.91 20.83
CA LYS A 222 9.61 -18.83 20.72
C LYS A 222 10.57 -18.46 19.58
N GLY A 223 10.89 -17.17 19.41
CA GLY A 223 11.78 -16.70 18.34
C GLY A 223 11.20 -16.99 16.96
N LYS A 224 9.91 -16.68 16.78
CA LYS A 224 9.21 -16.68 15.48
C LYS A 224 8.17 -15.59 15.49
N VAL A 225 8.05 -14.88 14.38
CA VAL A 225 7.06 -13.82 14.20
C VAL A 225 5.79 -14.40 13.58
N PHE A 226 4.65 -14.02 14.17
CA PHE A 226 3.31 -14.38 13.74
C PHE A 226 2.52 -13.13 13.39
N ILE A 227 1.58 -13.27 12.47
CA ILE A 227 0.60 -12.23 12.12
C ILE A 227 -0.80 -12.74 12.42
N ASN A 228 -1.62 -11.93 13.10
CA ASN A 228 -3.01 -12.24 13.37
C ASN A 228 -3.86 -11.77 12.19
N LEU A 229 -4.46 -12.72 11.47
CA LEU A 229 -5.30 -12.44 10.32
C LEU A 229 -6.78 -12.54 10.70
N PRO A 230 -7.65 -11.68 10.15
CA PRO A 230 -9.09 -11.91 10.25
C PRO A 230 -9.47 -13.20 9.51
N TYR A 231 -10.44 -13.94 10.06
CA TYR A 231 -11.05 -15.11 9.42
C TYR A 231 -11.94 -14.73 8.24
#